data_AF-A0AAW6UX58-F1
#
_entry.id   AF-A0AAW6UX58-F1
#
_cell.length_a   1.000
_cell.length_b   1.000
_cell.length_c   1.000
_cell.angle_alpha   90.00
_cell.angle_beta   90.00
_cell.angle_gamma   90.00
#
_symmetry.space_group_name_H-M   'P 1'
#
loop_
_entity.id
_entity.type
_entity.pdbx_description
1 polymer ?
#
loop_
_entity_poly.entity_id
_entity_poly.type
_entity_poly.pdbx_seq_one_letter_code
_entity_poly.pdbx_strand_id
1 'polypeptide(L)'
;MKFIKIILTLYLSCFISSCTYSQDMRQNKESLINNTKNITQDDVFQCQFDDEYINFCSNKHIELYNKKIKSTPNFANDKILLVIDARRDIGKGLPRVVKSIVVLDPKTNKVFSLIQTVGHFVDNRLEEIEEEPAQIKFSKNNNKLCLSGTTYSYKDNNINVENECYRFNIKSFEKISKNKLFLKNNEPFVFPYDSTLHKQCILNFDKQKCSKIKLISSKNLLKKYDFINPQDGDSLILPKNEKTGIFLILSPFEDETGDSLRIMKVKGQELIGEKFISTKQKATIDKDYNLEYFEGKQKRAISLK
;
A
#
# COMPACT_ATOMS: atom_id res chain seq x y z
N MET A 1 -48.60 -58.47 50.88
CA MET A 1 -49.50 -58.51 52.07
C MET A 1 -48.72 -58.10 53.30
N LYS A 2 -49.35 -57.28 54.14
CA LYS A 2 -48.92 -56.79 55.47
C LYS A 2 -47.97 -55.59 55.48
N PHE A 3 -48.15 -54.61 56.35
CA PHE A 3 -49.35 -53.92 56.89
C PHE A 3 -48.73 -52.76 57.68
N ILE A 4 -49.35 -51.60 57.55
CA ILE A 4 -49.03 -50.32 58.20
C ILE A 4 -49.18 -50.43 59.74
N LYS A 5 -48.34 -49.69 60.50
CA LYS A 5 -48.68 -48.85 61.69
C LYS A 5 -47.38 -48.32 62.32
N ILE A 6 -47.04 -47.03 62.16
CA ILE A 6 -47.48 -45.85 62.95
C ILE A 6 -47.03 -45.93 64.41
N ILE A 7 -46.08 -45.07 64.82
CA ILE A 7 -46.18 -44.28 66.05
C ILE A 7 -45.76 -42.84 65.75
N LEU A 8 -46.68 -41.96 66.08
CA LEU A 8 -46.72 -40.50 66.00
C LEU A 8 -46.13 -39.89 67.29
N THR A 9 -46.03 -38.56 67.33
CA THR A 9 -45.97 -37.65 68.50
C THR A 9 -44.60 -37.01 68.77
N LEU A 10 -44.44 -35.70 69.06
CA LEU A 10 -45.34 -34.53 68.99
C LEU A 10 -44.45 -33.26 69.20
N TYR A 11 -44.59 -32.27 68.32
CA TYR A 11 -44.86 -30.84 68.59
C TYR A 11 -43.76 -29.80 68.95
N LEU A 12 -44.16 -28.56 68.56
CA LEU A 12 -43.84 -27.21 69.03
C LEU A 12 -42.66 -26.50 68.33
N SER A 13 -42.81 -25.34 67.67
CA SER A 13 -43.95 -24.44 67.46
C SER A 13 -43.58 -23.42 66.39
N CYS A 14 -44.57 -23.04 65.57
CA CYS A 14 -44.54 -21.92 64.65
C CYS A 14 -44.11 -20.60 65.31
N PHE A 15 -43.24 -19.86 64.65
CA PHE A 15 -43.38 -18.41 64.54
C PHE A 15 -43.58 -18.05 63.06
N ILE A 16 -44.66 -17.32 62.81
CA ILE A 16 -45.16 -16.90 61.51
C ILE A 16 -44.87 -15.41 61.40
N SER A 17 -44.14 -14.99 60.37
CA SER A 17 -44.12 -13.64 59.77
C SER A 17 -42.95 -13.62 58.78
N SER A 18 -43.06 -13.39 57.48
CA SER A 18 -44.09 -12.71 56.67
C SER A 18 -43.96 -13.24 55.24
N CYS A 19 -45.07 -13.32 54.53
CA CYS A 19 -45.14 -13.74 53.15
C CYS A 19 -44.25 -12.90 52.22
N THR A 20 -43.46 -13.56 51.38
CA THR A 20 -43.54 -13.35 49.93
C THR A 20 -43.12 -14.63 49.21
N TYR A 21 -43.88 -14.93 48.17
CA TYR A 21 -43.97 -16.18 47.45
C TYR A 21 -43.34 -16.00 46.07
N SER A 22 -42.42 -16.89 45.68
CA SER A 22 -42.33 -17.56 44.37
C SER A 22 -41.05 -18.42 44.37
N GLN A 23 -41.11 -19.76 44.22
CA GLN A 23 -41.12 -20.46 42.91
C GLN A 23 -40.10 -19.82 41.95
N ASP A 24 -39.07 -20.48 41.42
CA ASP A 24 -38.89 -21.90 41.15
C ASP A 24 -37.41 -22.20 40.88
N MET A 25 -37.01 -23.45 41.15
CA MET A 25 -35.98 -24.13 40.38
C MET A 25 -36.35 -24.07 38.89
N ARG A 26 -35.70 -23.21 38.11
CA ARG A 26 -35.46 -23.36 36.66
C ARG A 26 -34.46 -22.29 36.23
N GLN A 27 -33.59 -22.67 35.29
CA GLN A 27 -32.53 -21.87 34.68
C GLN A 27 -31.18 -21.84 35.42
N ASN A 28 -30.63 -23.02 35.73
CA ASN A 28 -29.17 -23.24 35.62
C ASN A 28 -28.86 -23.95 34.29
N LYS A 29 -29.38 -23.39 33.20
CA LYS A 29 -29.11 -23.83 31.83
C LYS A 29 -29.27 -22.67 30.84
N GLU A 30 -28.67 -21.52 31.16
CA GLU A 30 -28.50 -20.42 30.20
C GLU A 30 -27.50 -19.39 30.74
N SER A 31 -26.21 -19.77 30.78
CA SER A 31 -25.12 -18.80 30.80
C SER A 31 -23.98 -19.22 29.87
N LEU A 32 -24.36 -19.68 28.68
CA LEU A 32 -23.58 -19.40 27.46
C LEU A 32 -24.25 -18.19 26.81
N ILE A 33 -24.28 -17.08 27.53
CA ILE A 33 -24.49 -15.78 26.91
C ILE A 33 -23.22 -15.57 26.09
N ASN A 34 -23.29 -15.91 24.81
CA ASN A 34 -22.41 -15.35 23.81
C ASN A 34 -22.52 -13.84 23.98
N ASN A 35 -21.58 -13.23 24.69
CA ASN A 35 -21.35 -11.79 24.65
C ASN A 35 -20.89 -11.47 23.23
N THR A 36 -21.80 -11.49 22.26
CA THR A 36 -21.59 -10.91 20.95
C THR A 36 -21.65 -9.40 21.15
N LYS A 37 -20.55 -8.86 21.66
CA LYS A 37 -20.32 -7.42 21.67
C LYS A 37 -20.51 -6.92 20.24
N ASN A 38 -21.47 -6.04 20.03
CA ASN A 38 -21.64 -5.36 18.75
C ASN A 38 -20.44 -4.44 18.51
N ILE A 39 -20.01 -4.35 17.25
CA ILE A 39 -19.00 -3.41 16.80
C ILE A 39 -19.54 -2.00 16.98
N THR A 40 -18.75 -1.16 17.63
CA THR A 40 -19.01 0.28 17.79
C THR A 40 -17.95 1.09 17.04
N GLN A 41 -18.08 2.42 17.04
CA GLN A 41 -17.09 3.30 16.39
C GLN A 41 -15.67 3.11 16.98
N ASP A 42 -15.56 2.91 18.30
CA ASP A 42 -14.29 2.67 19.01
C ASP A 42 -13.63 1.32 18.67
N ASP A 43 -14.35 0.46 17.97
CA ASP A 43 -13.83 -0.82 17.48
C ASP A 43 -13.22 -0.72 16.09
N VAL A 44 -13.38 0.41 15.40
CA VAL A 44 -12.73 0.72 14.13
C VAL A 44 -11.37 1.36 14.40
N PHE A 45 -10.31 0.76 13.89
CA PHE A 45 -8.94 1.22 14.13
C PHE A 45 -8.70 2.63 13.60
N GLN A 46 -9.27 2.94 12.44
CA GLN A 46 -9.18 4.27 11.84
C GLN A 46 -10.47 4.62 11.09
N CYS A 47 -11.16 5.65 11.59
CA CYS A 47 -12.45 6.10 11.05
C CYS A 47 -12.32 6.89 9.74
N GLN A 48 -11.31 7.76 9.68
CA GLN A 48 -11.04 8.66 8.57
C GLN A 48 -9.53 8.79 8.40
N PHE A 49 -9.12 9.05 7.18
CA PHE A 49 -7.75 9.37 6.80
C PHE A 49 -7.74 10.81 6.29
N ASP A 50 -6.65 11.53 6.47
CA ASP A 50 -6.55 12.94 6.07
C ASP A 50 -6.92 13.09 4.58
N ASP A 51 -7.88 13.98 4.29
CA ASP A 51 -8.46 14.25 2.96
C ASP A 51 -9.19 13.09 2.24
N GLU A 52 -9.63 12.04 2.95
CA GLU A 52 -10.46 10.97 2.39
C GLU A 52 -11.98 11.18 2.59
N TYR A 53 -12.74 10.89 1.53
CA TYR A 53 -14.21 11.03 1.49
C TYR A 53 -14.97 9.88 2.18
N ILE A 54 -14.26 8.88 2.72
CA ILE A 54 -14.88 7.68 3.30
C ILE A 54 -14.79 7.75 4.82
N ASN A 55 -15.95 7.83 5.47
CA ASN A 55 -16.05 7.65 6.91
C ASN A 55 -16.37 6.19 7.23
N PHE A 56 -15.34 5.41 7.61
CA PHE A 56 -15.47 4.01 8.01
C PHE A 56 -16.23 3.82 9.34
N CYS A 57 -16.42 4.89 10.12
CA CYS A 57 -17.19 4.88 11.37
C CYS A 57 -18.63 5.40 11.20
N SER A 58 -19.09 5.64 9.97
CA SER A 58 -20.48 6.04 9.74
C SER A 58 -21.45 4.96 10.21
N ASN A 59 -22.65 5.34 10.63
CA ASN A 59 -23.68 4.40 11.08
C ASN A 59 -23.95 3.29 10.05
N LYS A 60 -23.99 3.66 8.76
CA LYS A 60 -24.14 2.72 7.63
C LYS A 60 -23.03 1.66 7.62
N HIS A 61 -21.77 2.06 7.84
CA HIS A 61 -20.64 1.14 7.90
C HIS A 61 -20.70 0.26 9.15
N ILE A 62 -20.99 0.83 10.32
CA ILE A 62 -21.13 0.07 11.58
C ILE A 62 -22.23 -1.00 11.48
N GLU A 63 -23.39 -0.66 10.90
CA GLU A 63 -24.47 -1.61 10.62
C GLU A 63 -24.01 -2.73 9.68
N LEU A 64 -23.30 -2.38 8.61
CA LEU A 64 -22.74 -3.35 7.67
C LEU A 64 -21.75 -4.30 8.37
N TYR A 65 -20.86 -3.78 9.22
CA TYR A 65 -19.88 -4.59 9.95
C TYR A 65 -20.56 -5.56 10.91
N ASN A 66 -21.52 -5.09 11.71
CA ASN A 66 -22.29 -5.93 12.62
C ASN A 66 -23.08 -7.02 11.88
N LYS A 67 -23.60 -6.73 10.69
CA LYS A 67 -24.25 -7.74 9.84
C LYS A 67 -23.25 -8.77 9.30
N LYS A 68 -22.03 -8.34 8.95
CA LYS A 68 -21.04 -9.19 8.26
C LYS A 68 -20.06 -9.92 9.18
N ILE A 69 -19.87 -9.49 10.44
CA ILE A 69 -18.91 -10.09 11.39
C ILE A 69 -19.17 -11.57 11.67
N LYS A 70 -20.41 -12.05 11.48
CA LYS A 70 -20.81 -13.45 11.65
C LYS A 70 -20.66 -14.29 10.39
N SER A 71 -20.14 -13.73 9.29
CA SER A 71 -19.96 -14.44 8.03
C SER A 71 -18.78 -15.41 8.09
N THR A 72 -18.74 -16.37 7.17
CA THR A 72 -17.60 -17.29 7.04
C THR A 72 -16.30 -16.52 6.73
N PRO A 73 -15.21 -16.76 7.47
CA PRO A 73 -13.90 -16.17 7.16
C PRO A 73 -13.43 -16.47 5.74
N ASN A 74 -12.97 -15.42 5.05
CA ASN A 74 -12.52 -15.45 3.66
C ASN A 74 -11.12 -14.85 3.47
N PHE A 75 -10.45 -14.44 4.55
CA PHE A 75 -9.14 -13.79 4.52
C PHE A 75 -8.29 -14.12 5.75
N ALA A 76 -6.95 -14.15 5.60
CA ALA A 76 -5.99 -14.28 6.70
C ALA A 76 -6.35 -15.35 7.76
N ASN A 77 -6.75 -16.53 7.28
CA ASN A 77 -7.25 -17.71 7.98
C ASN A 77 -8.61 -17.55 8.67
N ASP A 78 -8.74 -16.57 9.55
CA ASP A 78 -9.89 -16.42 10.45
C ASP A 78 -10.54 -15.03 10.41
N LYS A 79 -10.19 -14.21 9.41
CA LYS A 79 -10.71 -12.85 9.22
C LYS A 79 -11.69 -12.78 8.06
N ILE A 80 -12.46 -11.70 8.02
CA ILE A 80 -13.42 -11.42 6.96
C ILE A 80 -12.99 -10.13 6.25
N LEU A 81 -12.61 -10.22 4.99
CA LEU A 81 -12.36 -9.08 4.13
C LEU A 81 -13.65 -8.70 3.39
N LEU A 82 -14.01 -7.43 3.50
CA LEU A 82 -15.11 -6.78 2.82
C LEU A 82 -14.58 -5.81 1.77
N VAL A 83 -15.21 -5.85 0.59
CA VAL A 83 -15.05 -4.86 -0.46
C VAL A 83 -16.32 -4.01 -0.48
N ILE A 84 -16.18 -2.70 -0.33
CA ILE A 84 -17.30 -1.77 -0.15
C ILE A 84 -17.21 -0.67 -1.19
N ASP A 85 -18.29 -0.45 -1.92
CA ASP A 85 -18.38 0.61 -2.91
C ASP A 85 -18.48 1.97 -2.23
N ALA A 86 -17.62 2.88 -2.67
CA ALA A 86 -17.56 4.24 -2.19
C ALA A 86 -17.62 5.20 -3.39
N ARG A 87 -18.40 6.26 -3.25
CA ARG A 87 -18.45 7.34 -4.24
C ARG A 87 -17.30 8.30 -3.95
N ARG A 88 -16.41 8.47 -4.92
CA ARG A 88 -15.34 9.46 -4.91
C ARG A 88 -15.77 10.65 -5.76
N ASP A 89 -15.98 11.79 -5.11
CA ASP A 89 -16.32 13.06 -5.75
C ASP A 89 -15.41 14.15 -5.19
N ILE A 90 -14.34 14.48 -5.93
CA ILE A 90 -13.32 15.44 -5.51
C ILE A 90 -13.59 16.86 -6.02
N GLY A 91 -14.77 17.12 -6.59
CA GLY A 91 -15.10 18.42 -7.21
C GLY A 91 -14.27 18.76 -8.46
N LYS A 92 -13.43 17.83 -8.94
CA LYS A 92 -12.61 17.94 -10.15
C LYS A 92 -12.72 16.63 -10.94
N GLY A 93 -13.25 16.70 -12.16
CA GLY A 93 -13.53 15.51 -12.98
C GLY A 93 -14.85 14.84 -12.61
N LEU A 94 -15.16 13.73 -13.30
CA LEU A 94 -16.39 12.98 -13.09
C LEU A 94 -16.34 12.19 -11.77
N PRO A 95 -17.43 12.14 -10.99
CA PRO A 95 -17.55 11.26 -9.83
C PRO A 95 -17.37 9.79 -10.24
N ARG A 96 -16.64 9.02 -9.41
CA ARG A 96 -16.32 7.62 -9.69
C ARG A 96 -16.76 6.72 -8.55
N VAL A 97 -17.14 5.49 -8.87
CA VAL A 97 -17.36 4.44 -7.86
C VAL A 97 -16.04 3.71 -7.67
N VAL A 98 -15.42 3.88 -6.51
CA VAL A 98 -14.21 3.17 -6.12
C VAL A 98 -14.53 2.08 -5.11
N LYS A 99 -13.67 1.08 -5.03
CA LYS A 99 -13.75 -0.02 -4.06
C LYS A 99 -12.84 0.31 -2.87
N SER A 100 -13.41 0.32 -1.68
CA SER A 100 -12.70 0.40 -0.39
C SER A 100 -12.62 -0.97 0.27
N ILE A 101 -11.55 -1.21 1.03
CA ILE A 101 -11.29 -2.52 1.64
C ILE A 101 -11.27 -2.42 3.17
N VAL A 102 -11.98 -3.33 3.82
CA VAL A 102 -12.06 -3.43 5.27
C VAL A 102 -11.88 -4.88 5.69
N VAL A 103 -11.13 -5.11 6.77
CA VAL A 103 -10.98 -6.42 7.42
C VAL A 103 -11.66 -6.40 8.78
N LEU A 104 -12.51 -7.38 9.02
CA LEU A 104 -13.15 -7.64 10.29
C LEU A 104 -12.46 -8.80 11.00
N ASP A 105 -12.28 -8.67 12.32
CA ASP A 105 -11.82 -9.75 13.19
C ASP A 105 -12.97 -10.26 14.09
N PRO A 106 -13.59 -11.42 13.75
CA PRO A 106 -14.69 -11.98 14.54
C PRO A 106 -14.33 -12.31 15.99
N LYS A 107 -13.03 -12.50 16.31
CA LYS A 107 -12.59 -12.83 17.67
C LYS A 107 -12.56 -11.61 18.57
N THR A 108 -12.14 -10.47 18.04
CA THR A 108 -11.92 -9.23 18.80
C THR A 108 -12.98 -8.17 18.55
N ASN A 109 -13.87 -8.40 17.57
CA ASN A 109 -14.82 -7.43 17.03
C ASN A 109 -14.15 -6.14 16.53
N LYS A 110 -12.86 -6.20 16.16
CA LYS A 110 -12.13 -5.06 15.61
C LYS A 110 -12.25 -4.97 14.10
N VAL A 111 -12.17 -3.73 13.61
CA VAL A 111 -12.30 -3.38 12.19
C VAL A 111 -11.05 -2.63 11.74
N PHE A 112 -10.47 -3.07 10.63
CA PHE A 112 -9.24 -2.51 10.06
C PHE A 112 -9.49 -2.07 8.62
N SER A 113 -9.41 -0.78 8.36
CA SER A 113 -9.54 -0.19 7.03
C SER A 113 -8.19 -0.18 6.31
N LEU A 114 -8.21 -0.45 5.00
CA LEU A 114 -7.11 -0.12 4.11
C LEU A 114 -7.32 1.31 3.59
N ILE A 115 -6.28 2.13 3.73
CA ILE A 115 -6.25 3.53 3.27
C ILE A 115 -6.46 3.61 1.75
N GLN A 116 -5.83 2.72 1.00
CA GLN A 116 -5.92 2.71 -0.46
C GLN A 116 -7.29 2.23 -0.95
N THR A 117 -7.90 3.01 -1.83
CA THR A 117 -9.07 2.60 -2.64
C THR A 117 -8.64 2.28 -4.07
N VAL A 118 -9.45 1.52 -4.80
CA VAL A 118 -9.19 1.16 -6.20
C VAL A 118 -10.43 1.35 -7.07
N GLY A 119 -10.28 2.10 -8.17
CA GLY A 119 -11.25 2.22 -9.25
C GLY A 119 -10.79 1.45 -10.49
N HIS A 120 -11.56 1.57 -11.56
CA HIS A 120 -11.28 0.90 -12.83
C HIS A 120 -9.93 1.36 -13.43
N PHE A 121 -9.47 0.62 -14.44
CA PHE A 121 -8.44 1.14 -15.33
C PHE A 121 -8.99 2.35 -16.10
N VAL A 122 -8.10 3.24 -16.50
CA VAL A 122 -8.44 4.45 -17.24
C VAL A 122 -7.63 4.56 -18.53
N ASP A 123 -8.18 5.26 -19.52
CA ASP A 123 -7.50 5.53 -20.77
C ASP A 123 -6.48 6.69 -20.67
N ASN A 124 -5.94 7.13 -21.81
CA ASN A 124 -5.00 8.25 -21.87
C ASN A 124 -5.65 9.62 -21.56
N ARG A 125 -6.98 9.71 -21.57
CA ARG A 125 -7.77 10.88 -21.15
C ARG A 125 -8.22 10.78 -19.70
N LEU A 126 -7.79 9.73 -18.99
CA LEU A 126 -8.16 9.40 -17.63
C LEU A 126 -9.64 9.01 -17.48
N GLU A 127 -10.33 8.61 -18.55
CA GLU A 127 -11.71 8.11 -18.52
C GLU A 127 -11.72 6.63 -18.11
N GLU A 128 -12.70 6.20 -17.32
CA GLU A 128 -12.80 4.79 -16.88
C GLU A 128 -13.11 3.88 -18.06
N ILE A 129 -12.38 2.77 -18.16
CA ILE A 129 -12.63 1.72 -19.16
C ILE A 129 -13.56 0.70 -18.51
N GLU A 130 -14.80 0.59 -19.00
CA GLU A 130 -15.82 -0.29 -18.40
C GLU A 130 -15.42 -1.78 -18.50
N GLU A 131 -14.79 -2.17 -19.60
CA GLU A 131 -14.33 -3.53 -19.87
C GLU A 131 -13.10 -3.93 -19.02
N GLU A 132 -12.45 -2.95 -18.37
CA GLU A 132 -11.28 -3.17 -17.51
C GLU A 132 -11.58 -2.74 -16.06
N PRO A 133 -12.42 -3.49 -15.33
CA PRO A 133 -12.77 -3.15 -13.96
C PRO A 133 -11.60 -3.36 -13.00
N ALA A 134 -11.70 -2.73 -11.83
CA ALA A 134 -10.77 -2.93 -10.72
C ALA A 134 -10.68 -4.42 -10.34
N GLN A 135 -9.47 -4.94 -10.17
CA GLN A 135 -9.25 -6.32 -9.72
C GLN A 135 -8.76 -6.33 -8.28
N ILE A 136 -9.39 -7.14 -7.43
CA ILE A 136 -9.03 -7.29 -6.02
C ILE A 136 -8.78 -8.77 -5.76
N LYS A 137 -7.53 -9.14 -5.48
CA LYS A 137 -7.10 -10.52 -5.26
C LYS A 137 -6.70 -10.73 -3.80
N PHE A 138 -7.40 -11.62 -3.12
CA PHE A 138 -7.11 -12.06 -1.75
C PHE A 138 -7.54 -13.52 -1.60
N SER A 139 -7.15 -14.16 -0.49
CA SER A 139 -7.58 -15.54 -0.23
C SER A 139 -7.70 -15.82 1.26
N LYS A 140 -8.44 -16.90 1.57
CA LYS A 140 -8.62 -17.37 2.94
C LYS A 140 -7.30 -17.76 3.60
N ASN A 141 -6.39 -18.39 2.87
CA ASN A 141 -5.19 -19.00 3.46
C ASN A 141 -3.97 -18.06 3.44
N ASN A 142 -4.15 -16.78 3.14
CA ASN A 142 -3.08 -15.79 3.03
C ASN A 142 -3.55 -14.45 3.60
N ASN A 143 -2.64 -13.69 4.20
CA ASN A 143 -2.87 -12.32 4.65
C ASN A 143 -2.49 -11.26 3.61
N LYS A 144 -2.29 -11.67 2.36
CA LYS A 144 -1.96 -10.79 1.22
C LYS A 144 -3.21 -10.42 0.44
N LEU A 145 -3.33 -9.13 0.15
CA LEU A 145 -4.32 -8.52 -0.72
C LEU A 145 -3.59 -7.83 -1.87
N CYS A 146 -4.09 -7.88 -3.10
CA CYS A 146 -3.55 -7.11 -4.21
C CYS A 146 -4.64 -6.40 -4.99
N LEU A 147 -4.35 -5.18 -5.42
CA LEU A 147 -5.20 -4.29 -6.17
C LEU A 147 -4.60 -4.12 -7.58
N SER A 148 -5.46 -4.15 -8.60
CA SER A 148 -5.12 -3.67 -9.94
C SER A 148 -6.20 -2.74 -10.45
N GLY A 149 -5.80 -1.65 -11.11
CA GLY A 149 -6.67 -0.57 -11.54
C GLY A 149 -6.08 0.79 -11.17
N THR A 150 -6.89 1.84 -11.16
CA THR A 150 -6.44 3.15 -10.67
C THR A 150 -6.62 3.22 -9.16
N THR A 151 -5.53 3.43 -8.43
CA THR A 151 -5.58 3.48 -6.96
C THR A 151 -5.55 4.91 -6.46
N TYR A 152 -6.25 5.15 -5.35
CA TYR A 152 -6.34 6.49 -4.75
C TYR A 152 -6.12 6.42 -3.24
N SER A 153 -5.24 7.29 -2.75
CA SER A 153 -5.04 7.63 -1.33
C SER A 153 -4.44 9.04 -1.23
N TYR A 154 -4.34 9.58 -0.02
CA TYR A 154 -3.81 10.92 0.20
C TYR A 154 -2.40 11.09 -0.41
N LYS A 155 -2.29 11.98 -1.41
CA LYS A 155 -1.07 12.28 -2.17
C LYS A 155 -0.40 11.09 -2.90
N ASP A 156 -0.98 9.89 -2.84
CA ASP A 156 -0.48 8.67 -3.49
C ASP A 156 -1.57 8.07 -4.40
N ASN A 157 -1.82 8.78 -5.51
CA ASN A 157 -2.70 8.31 -6.58
C ASN A 157 -1.84 7.67 -7.68
N ASN A 158 -2.16 6.43 -8.05
CA ASN A 158 -1.43 5.72 -9.09
C ASN A 158 -2.38 5.25 -10.19
N ILE A 159 -2.04 5.55 -11.44
CA ILE A 159 -2.84 5.21 -12.62
C ILE A 159 -2.51 3.80 -13.08
N ASN A 160 -3.55 3.00 -13.38
CA ASN A 160 -3.44 1.69 -14.02
C ASN A 160 -2.37 0.78 -13.39
N VAL A 161 -2.33 0.72 -12.06
CA VAL A 161 -1.38 -0.16 -11.38
C VAL A 161 -1.77 -1.61 -11.57
N GLU A 162 -0.76 -2.45 -11.78
CA GLU A 162 -0.97 -3.89 -11.86
C GLU A 162 -0.43 -4.57 -10.60
N ASN A 163 -1.33 -5.20 -9.85
CA ASN A 163 -0.99 -6.10 -8.76
C ASN A 163 -0.14 -5.40 -7.69
N GLU A 164 -0.60 -4.23 -7.26
CA GLU A 164 -0.11 -3.52 -6.08
C GLU A 164 -0.61 -4.25 -4.83
N CYS A 165 0.30 -4.74 -3.98
CA CYS A 165 -0.07 -5.66 -2.92
C CYS A 165 0.16 -5.08 -1.53
N TYR A 166 -0.62 -5.57 -0.58
CA TYR A 166 -0.59 -5.24 0.84
C TYR A 166 -0.57 -6.53 1.65
N ARG A 167 0.19 -6.53 2.75
CA ARG A 167 0.19 -7.59 3.76
C ARG A 167 -0.56 -7.07 4.97
N PHE A 168 -1.61 -7.79 5.35
CA PHE A 168 -2.32 -7.53 6.58
C PHE A 168 -1.58 -8.15 7.76
N ASN A 169 -1.12 -7.30 8.67
CA ASN A 169 -0.54 -7.68 9.96
C ASN A 169 -1.60 -7.49 11.06
N ILE A 170 -1.23 -7.73 12.32
CA ILE A 170 -2.16 -7.80 13.46
C ILE A 170 -3.11 -6.59 13.56
N LYS A 171 -2.68 -5.39 13.13
CA LYS A 171 -3.49 -4.16 13.24
C LYS A 171 -3.50 -3.26 12.00
N SER A 172 -2.77 -3.60 10.94
CA SER A 172 -2.57 -2.67 9.83
C SER A 172 -2.23 -3.38 8.53
N PHE A 173 -2.40 -2.66 7.42
CA PHE A 173 -1.90 -3.05 6.13
C PHE A 173 -0.53 -2.44 5.88
N GLU A 174 0.41 -3.26 5.46
CA GLU A 174 1.72 -2.82 4.98
C GLU A 174 1.79 -3.04 3.47
N LYS A 175 2.02 -1.97 2.70
CA LYS A 175 2.23 -2.08 1.25
C LYS A 175 3.44 -2.99 1.00
N ILE A 176 3.19 -4.13 0.37
CA ILE A 176 4.23 -5.04 -0.12
C ILE A 176 4.81 -4.37 -1.35
N SER A 177 5.89 -3.62 -1.14
CA SER A 177 6.61 -3.06 -2.28
C SER A 177 7.08 -4.23 -3.16
N LYS A 178 6.60 -4.25 -4.41
CA LYS A 178 7.16 -5.13 -5.45
C LYS A 178 8.58 -4.68 -5.66
N ASN A 179 9.50 -5.39 -5.00
CA ASN A 179 10.87 -5.00 -4.81
C ASN A 179 10.98 -3.65 -4.09
N LYS A 180 11.45 -3.68 -2.84
CA LYS A 180 12.61 -2.85 -2.56
C LYS A 180 13.63 -3.34 -3.59
N LEU A 181 13.70 -2.67 -4.74
CA LEU A 181 15.01 -2.41 -5.31
C LEU A 181 15.69 -1.53 -4.25
N PHE A 182 16.15 -2.19 -3.18
CA PHE A 182 17.55 -2.12 -2.89
C PHE A 182 18.18 -2.46 -4.24
N LEU A 183 18.56 -1.42 -4.99
CA LEU A 183 19.88 -1.49 -5.55
C LEU A 183 20.74 -1.86 -4.34
N LYS A 184 21.02 -3.16 -4.17
CA LYS A 184 22.17 -3.53 -3.35
C LYS A 184 23.26 -2.65 -3.92
N ASN A 185 23.94 -1.90 -3.07
CA ASN A 185 25.03 -0.98 -3.44
C ASN A 185 26.23 -1.70 -4.14
N ASN A 186 26.02 -2.92 -4.66
CA ASN A 186 26.99 -3.85 -5.22
C ASN A 186 26.60 -4.30 -6.63
N GLU A 187 25.71 -3.58 -7.33
CA GLU A 187 25.54 -3.83 -8.77
C GLU A 187 26.76 -3.28 -9.50
N PRO A 188 27.34 -4.02 -10.46
CA PRO A 188 28.56 -3.60 -11.13
C PRO A 188 28.29 -2.31 -11.88
N PHE A 189 28.75 -1.19 -11.32
CA PHE A 189 28.86 0.09 -12.01
C PHE A 189 30.35 0.37 -12.20
N VAL A 190 30.74 0.69 -13.43
CA VAL A 190 32.13 1.01 -13.74
C VAL A 190 32.28 2.52 -13.74
N PHE A 191 33.05 3.05 -12.80
CA PHE A 191 33.56 4.41 -12.89
C PHE A 191 34.74 4.48 -13.88
N PRO A 192 34.94 5.63 -14.55
CA PRO A 192 34.05 6.79 -14.59
C PRO A 192 32.78 6.50 -15.40
N TYR A 193 31.67 7.18 -15.06
CA TYR A 193 30.52 7.29 -15.95
C TYR A 193 30.96 7.91 -17.29
N ASP A 194 30.40 7.44 -18.39
CA ASP A 194 30.69 7.92 -19.75
C ASP A 194 29.37 8.04 -20.52
N SER A 195 28.99 9.27 -20.91
CA SER A 195 27.74 9.52 -21.62
C SER A 195 27.67 8.88 -23.00
N THR A 196 28.82 8.77 -23.69
CA THR A 196 28.90 8.12 -25.01
C THR A 196 28.67 6.62 -24.87
N LEU A 197 29.28 5.98 -23.86
CA LEU A 197 29.06 4.58 -23.57
C LEU A 197 27.62 4.31 -23.12
N HIS A 198 27.04 5.21 -22.31
CA HIS A 198 25.64 5.12 -21.90
C HIS A 198 24.70 5.05 -23.12
N LYS A 199 24.85 5.99 -24.06
CA LYS A 199 24.07 6.01 -25.30
C LYS A 199 24.28 4.75 -26.14
N GLN A 200 25.53 4.29 -26.29
CA GLN A 200 25.83 3.07 -27.02
C GLN A 200 25.15 1.83 -26.41
N CYS A 201 25.06 1.75 -25.08
CA CYS A 201 24.40 0.64 -24.41
C CYS A 201 22.88 0.66 -24.53
N ILE A 202 22.26 1.83 -24.58
CA ILE A 202 20.84 1.96 -24.91
C ILE A 202 20.57 1.44 -26.33
N LEU A 203 21.46 1.75 -27.27
CA LEU A 203 21.38 1.31 -28.66
C LEU A 203 21.88 -0.13 -28.88
N ASN A 204 22.25 -0.87 -27.83
CA ASN A 204 22.78 -2.25 -27.89
C ASN A 204 23.99 -2.44 -28.83
N PHE A 205 24.88 -1.44 -28.92
CA PHE A 205 25.98 -1.43 -29.90
C PHE A 205 27.10 -2.46 -29.62
N ASP A 206 27.42 -2.71 -28.34
CA ASP A 206 28.50 -3.63 -27.93
C ASP A 206 28.10 -4.41 -26.66
N LYS A 207 27.68 -5.67 -26.85
CA LYS A 207 27.22 -6.53 -25.76
C LYS A 207 28.28 -6.77 -24.68
N GLN A 208 29.58 -6.79 -25.02
CA GLN A 208 30.63 -7.02 -24.03
C GLN A 208 30.85 -5.80 -23.15
N LYS A 209 30.94 -4.59 -23.74
CA LYS A 209 31.12 -3.36 -22.94
C LYS A 209 29.89 -3.05 -22.10
N CYS A 210 28.69 -3.31 -22.62
CA CYS A 210 27.43 -3.05 -21.92
C CYS A 210 27.08 -4.09 -20.86
N SER A 211 27.72 -5.26 -20.87
CA SER A 211 27.51 -6.29 -19.82
C SER A 211 27.81 -5.80 -18.39
N LYS A 212 28.62 -4.75 -18.27
CA LYS A 212 29.02 -4.12 -17.00
C LYS A 212 28.19 -2.89 -16.63
N ILE A 213 27.14 -2.59 -17.40
CA ILE A 213 26.28 -1.43 -17.23
C ILE A 213 24.85 -1.95 -17.11
N LYS A 214 24.20 -1.63 -15.99
CA LYS A 214 22.80 -1.99 -15.79
C LYS A 214 21.91 -0.80 -16.04
N LEU A 215 21.25 -0.81 -17.19
CA LEU A 215 20.24 0.16 -17.56
C LEU A 215 18.93 -0.12 -16.84
N ILE A 216 18.24 0.93 -16.38
CA ILE A 216 16.94 0.85 -15.73
C ILE A 216 15.99 1.74 -16.50
N SER A 217 14.93 1.14 -17.06
CA SER A 217 13.97 1.90 -17.84
C SER A 217 13.25 2.97 -17.01
N SER A 218 12.94 4.10 -17.65
CA SER A 218 12.18 5.20 -17.05
C SER A 218 10.84 4.71 -16.49
N LYS A 219 10.14 3.81 -17.21
CA LYS A 219 8.93 3.11 -16.72
C LYS A 219 9.13 2.38 -15.40
N ASN A 220 10.30 1.80 -15.15
CA ASN A 220 10.59 1.14 -13.89
C ASN A 220 10.99 2.12 -12.78
N LEU A 221 11.66 3.23 -13.13
CA LEU A 221 11.99 4.29 -12.19
C LEU A 221 10.76 5.09 -11.74
N LEU A 222 9.82 5.37 -12.65
CA LEU A 222 8.54 6.02 -12.38
C LEU A 222 7.70 5.32 -11.31
N LYS A 223 7.85 3.99 -11.17
CA LYS A 223 7.18 3.23 -10.11
C LYS A 223 7.67 3.57 -8.70
N LYS A 224 8.80 4.27 -8.58
CA LYS A 224 9.47 4.60 -7.32
C LYS A 224 9.67 6.10 -7.11
N TYR A 225 9.83 6.86 -8.18
CA TYR A 225 10.16 8.27 -8.14
C TYR A 225 9.21 9.03 -9.07
N ASP A 226 8.42 9.92 -8.49
CA ASP A 226 7.42 10.75 -9.17
C ASP A 226 8.04 11.83 -10.08
N PHE A 227 9.28 12.24 -9.79
CA PHE A 227 10.02 13.25 -10.55
C PHE A 227 10.65 12.74 -11.86
N ILE A 228 10.60 11.43 -12.13
CA ILE A 228 11.14 10.85 -13.37
C ILE A 228 10.26 11.27 -14.54
N ASN A 229 10.85 11.60 -15.68
CA ASN A 229 10.08 11.93 -16.87
C ASN A 229 9.88 10.64 -17.70
N PRO A 230 8.66 10.29 -18.14
CA PRO A 230 8.45 9.16 -19.05
C PRO A 230 9.20 9.26 -20.38
N GLN A 231 9.56 10.47 -20.81
CA GLN A 231 10.35 10.73 -22.01
C GLN A 231 11.86 10.53 -21.78
N ASP A 232 12.29 10.35 -20.53
CA ASP A 232 13.66 9.97 -20.25
C ASP A 232 13.92 8.56 -20.80
N GLY A 233 15.10 8.39 -21.40
CA GLY A 233 15.62 7.10 -21.80
C GLY A 233 16.02 6.22 -20.61
N ASP A 234 16.42 4.99 -20.93
CA ASP A 234 16.90 4.07 -19.92
C ASP A 234 18.09 4.68 -19.17
N SER A 235 18.00 4.63 -17.85
CA SER A 235 18.83 5.42 -16.95
C SER A 235 19.85 4.57 -16.21
N LEU A 236 20.89 5.24 -15.70
CA LEU A 236 21.89 4.65 -14.81
C LEU A 236 21.78 5.22 -13.42
N ILE A 237 22.02 4.39 -12.41
CA ILE A 237 22.07 4.84 -11.01
C ILE A 237 23.49 4.69 -10.50
N LEU A 238 24.09 5.82 -10.11
CA LEU A 238 25.40 5.80 -9.47
C LEU A 238 25.28 5.31 -8.03
N PRO A 239 26.35 4.70 -7.48
CA PRO A 239 26.37 4.25 -6.09
C PRO A 239 25.94 5.34 -5.11
N LYS A 240 25.33 4.91 -4.00
CA LYS A 240 24.92 5.80 -2.91
C LYS A 240 26.14 6.20 -2.07
N ASN A 241 26.27 7.49 -1.79
CA ASN A 241 27.19 7.97 -0.77
C ASN A 241 26.70 7.53 0.61
N GLU A 242 27.46 6.67 1.28
CA GLU A 242 27.03 6.07 2.56
C GLU A 242 26.88 7.10 3.69
N LYS A 243 27.64 8.20 3.66
CA LYS A 243 27.60 9.24 4.71
C LYS A 243 26.37 10.14 4.57
N THR A 244 26.07 10.59 3.36
CA THR A 244 24.98 11.57 3.11
C THR A 244 23.66 10.90 2.74
N GLY A 245 23.74 9.65 2.31
CA GLY A 245 22.61 8.89 1.79
C GLY A 245 22.18 9.29 0.38
N ILE A 246 22.96 10.12 -0.30
CA ILE A 246 22.65 10.70 -1.62
C ILE A 246 23.15 9.77 -2.72
N PHE A 247 22.38 9.62 -3.79
CA PHE A 247 22.79 8.93 -5.02
C PHE A 247 22.36 9.74 -6.24
N LEU A 248 22.92 9.41 -7.41
CA LEU A 248 22.58 10.07 -8.67
C LEU A 248 21.82 9.14 -9.60
N ILE A 249 20.78 9.66 -10.26
CA ILE A 249 20.12 9.02 -11.40
C ILE A 249 20.51 9.80 -12.65
N LEU A 250 21.00 9.11 -13.67
CA LEU A 250 21.50 9.68 -14.92
C LEU A 250 20.57 9.23 -16.04
N SER A 251 19.79 10.16 -16.58
CA SER A 251 18.71 9.88 -17.52
C SER A 251 18.95 10.64 -18.82
N PRO A 252 19.25 9.95 -19.93
CA PRO A 252 19.42 10.62 -21.21
C PRO A 252 18.04 10.99 -21.77
N PHE A 253 17.98 12.09 -22.50
CA PHE A 253 16.78 12.50 -23.21
C PHE A 253 17.18 13.29 -24.46
N GLU A 254 16.25 13.48 -25.37
CA GLU A 254 16.44 14.27 -26.57
C GLU A 254 15.46 15.44 -26.55
N ASP A 255 15.97 16.64 -26.80
CA ASP A 255 15.18 17.87 -26.94
C ASP A 255 15.49 18.55 -28.29
N GLU A 256 14.91 19.73 -28.53
CA GLU A 256 15.14 20.52 -29.76
C GLU A 256 16.62 20.85 -29.99
N THR A 257 17.43 20.85 -28.93
CA THR A 257 18.86 21.10 -28.98
C THR A 257 19.67 19.82 -29.21
N GLY A 258 19.06 18.63 -29.13
CA GLY A 258 19.64 17.32 -29.40
C GLY A 258 19.86 16.48 -28.14
N ASP A 259 20.85 15.57 -28.19
CA ASP A 259 21.15 14.67 -27.08
C ASP A 259 21.53 15.41 -25.80
N SER A 260 20.82 15.12 -24.72
CA SER A 260 20.99 15.72 -23.41
C SER A 260 20.97 14.66 -22.30
N LEU A 261 21.52 15.02 -21.14
CA LEU A 261 21.54 14.19 -19.94
C LEU A 261 20.97 14.98 -18.76
N ARG A 262 19.96 14.41 -18.13
CA ARG A 262 19.42 14.85 -16.85
C ARG A 262 20.13 14.10 -15.73
N ILE A 263 20.80 14.84 -14.85
CA ILE A 263 21.53 14.34 -13.70
C ILE A 263 20.71 14.72 -12.47
N MET A 264 20.09 13.73 -11.83
CA MET A 264 19.22 13.92 -10.67
C MET A 264 19.96 13.52 -9.40
N LYS A 265 19.98 14.40 -8.41
CA LYS A 265 20.52 14.17 -7.07
C LYS A 265 19.36 13.78 -6.15
N VAL A 266 19.43 12.57 -5.59
CA VAL A 266 18.31 11.94 -4.90
C VAL A 266 18.71 11.55 -3.49
N LYS A 267 17.84 11.83 -2.50
CA LYS A 267 17.99 11.39 -1.11
C LYS A 267 16.73 10.65 -0.69
N GLY A 268 16.84 9.35 -0.43
CA GLY A 268 15.68 8.51 -0.16
C GLY A 268 14.79 8.37 -1.40
N GLN A 269 13.63 9.03 -1.40
CA GLN A 269 12.69 9.08 -2.53
C GLN A 269 12.52 10.51 -3.09
N GLU A 270 13.23 11.49 -2.53
CA GLU A 270 13.07 12.90 -2.90
C GLU A 270 14.17 13.34 -3.86
N LEU A 271 13.78 14.13 -4.86
CA LEU A 271 14.70 14.89 -5.71
C LEU A 271 15.18 16.12 -4.93
N ILE A 272 16.47 16.17 -4.63
CA ILE A 272 17.07 17.29 -3.89
C ILE A 272 17.83 18.26 -4.80
N GLY A 273 17.94 17.95 -6.09
CA GLY A 273 18.50 18.83 -7.11
C GLY A 273 18.67 18.12 -8.44
N GLU A 274 18.74 18.87 -9.52
CA GLU A 274 18.98 18.32 -10.85
C GLU A 274 19.81 19.26 -11.71
N LYS A 275 20.45 18.69 -12.72
CA LYS A 275 21.20 19.42 -13.73
C LYS A 275 20.98 18.80 -15.10
N PHE A 276 20.77 19.66 -16.09
CA PHE A 276 20.68 19.28 -17.49
C PHE A 276 21.98 19.68 -18.19
N ILE A 277 22.54 18.77 -18.98
CA ILE A 277 23.73 19.03 -19.79
C ILE A 277 23.52 18.48 -21.20
N SER A 278 24.08 19.15 -22.20
CA SER A 278 24.17 18.56 -23.54
C SER A 278 25.21 17.45 -23.56
N THR A 279 24.92 16.37 -24.29
CA THR A 279 25.82 15.23 -24.48
C THR A 279 26.27 15.03 -25.94
N LYS A 280 26.10 16.06 -26.78
CA LYS A 280 26.75 16.13 -28.10
C LYS A 280 28.26 15.91 -28.02
N GLN A 281 28.84 16.36 -26.92
CA GLN A 281 30.20 16.03 -26.52
C GLN A 281 30.17 15.15 -25.27
N LYS A 282 31.20 14.35 -25.11
CA LYS A 282 31.34 13.41 -24.00
C LYS A 282 31.27 14.13 -22.64
N ALA A 283 30.44 13.60 -21.75
CA ALA A 283 30.39 13.96 -20.35
C ALA A 283 30.83 12.76 -19.50
N THR A 284 31.57 13.02 -18.42
CA THR A 284 32.06 11.98 -17.51
C THR A 284 31.85 12.35 -16.05
N ILE A 285 31.53 11.35 -15.23
CA ILE A 285 31.47 11.51 -13.77
C ILE A 285 32.46 10.53 -13.14
N ASP A 286 33.43 11.05 -12.40
CA ASP A 286 34.43 10.22 -11.73
C ASP A 286 33.90 9.61 -10.41
N LYS A 287 34.74 8.80 -9.76
CA LYS A 287 34.43 8.16 -8.47
C LYS A 287 34.22 9.15 -7.31
N ASP A 288 34.71 10.38 -7.48
CA ASP A 288 34.57 11.48 -6.55
C ASP A 288 33.34 12.35 -6.86
N TYR A 289 32.49 11.92 -7.81
CA TYR A 289 31.30 12.63 -8.27
C TYR A 289 31.62 14.01 -8.86
N ASN A 290 32.81 14.18 -9.42
CA ASN A 290 33.12 15.35 -10.24
C ASN A 290 32.60 15.10 -11.65
N LEU A 291 31.72 15.99 -12.11
CA LEU A 291 31.21 16.01 -13.46
C LEU A 291 32.10 16.88 -14.34
N GLU A 292 32.65 16.29 -15.39
CA GLU A 292 33.23 17.02 -16.52
C GLU A 292 32.27 16.96 -17.71
N TYR A 293 31.98 18.13 -18.30
CA TYR A 293 31.08 18.25 -19.45
C TYR A 293 31.42 19.46 -20.30
N PHE A 294 30.77 19.61 -21.44
CA PHE A 294 30.93 20.77 -22.32
C PHE A 294 29.69 21.64 -22.33
N GLU A 295 29.91 22.95 -22.25
CA GLU A 295 28.89 23.97 -22.42
C GLU A 295 29.29 24.80 -23.65
N GLY A 296 28.68 24.46 -24.79
CA GLY A 296 29.18 24.89 -26.10
C GLY A 296 30.57 24.30 -26.38
N LYS A 297 31.58 25.18 -26.56
CA LYS A 297 32.98 24.78 -26.79
C LYS A 297 33.83 24.76 -25.50
N GLN A 298 33.28 25.23 -24.39
CA GLN A 298 34.03 25.34 -23.14
C GLN A 298 33.88 24.06 -22.31
N LYS A 299 35.00 23.48 -21.89
CA LYS A 299 35.01 22.40 -20.91
C LYS A 299 34.70 22.98 -19.52
N ARG A 300 33.76 22.37 -18.81
CA ARG A 300 33.35 22.71 -17.45
C ARG A 300 33.59 21.51 -16.54
N ALA A 301 33.90 21.80 -15.27
CA ALA A 301 34.01 20.79 -14.23
C ALA A 301 33.29 21.28 -12.97
N ILE A 302 32.44 20.45 -12.38
CA ILE A 302 31.71 20.76 -11.14
C ILE A 302 31.68 19.55 -10.20
N SER A 303 31.60 19.79 -8.90
CA SER A 303 31.34 18.75 -7.90
C SER A 303 29.85 18.53 -7.75
N LEU A 304 29.41 17.27 -7.73
CA LEU A 304 28.02 16.87 -7.51
C LEU A 304 27.74 16.38 -6.07
N LYS A 305 28.75 16.42 -5.17
CA LYS A 305 28.62 15.99 -3.76
C LYS A 305 27.53 16.77 -3.02
#